data_AF-A0A3E1QDV4-F1
#
_entry.id   AF-A0A3E1QDV4-F1
#
_cell.length_a   1.000
_cell.length_b   1.000
_cell.length_c   1.000
_cell.angle_alpha   90.00
_cell.angle_beta   90.00
_cell.angle_gamma   90.00
#
_symmetry.space_group_name_H-M   'P 1'
#
loop_
_entity.id
_entity.type
_entity.pdbx_description
1 polymer ?
#
loop_
_entity_poly.entity_id
_entity_poly.type
_entity_poly.pdbx_seq_one_letter_code
_entity_poly.pdbx_strand_id
1 'polypeptide(L)' 'MEAAGLYTIAAKYKVQALAILTISDSLVSKKEISSAERENTFNTMIDIALNIF' A
#
# COMPACT_ATOMS: atom_id res chain seq x y z
N MET A 1 3.98 8.24 0.28
CA MET A 1 4.56 9.14 -0.74
C MET A 1 5.78 8.52 -1.47
N GLU A 2 5.93 7.19 -1.49
CA GLU A 2 7.19 6.53 -1.84
C GLU A 2 7.14 5.79 -3.18
N ALA A 3 5.94 5.48 -3.70
CA ALA A 3 5.74 4.63 -4.88
C ALA A 3 6.49 5.11 -6.13
N ALA A 4 6.54 6.42 -6.37
CA ALA A 4 7.29 6.98 -7.50
C ALA A 4 8.80 6.67 -7.41
N GLY A 5 9.38 6.75 -6.21
CA GLY A 5 10.78 6.42 -5.96
C GLY A 5 11.03 4.91 -6.14
N LEU A 6 10.18 4.08 -5.54
CA LEU A 6 10.24 2.62 -5.68
C LEU A 6 10.24 2.20 -7.15
N TYR A 7 9.29 2.70 -7.94
CA TYR A 7 9.15 2.33 -9.34
C TYR A 7 10.29 2.86 -10.21
N THR A 8 10.80 4.06 -9.92
CA THR A 8 11.95 4.63 -10.65
C THR A 8 13.20 3.77 -10.44
N ILE A 9 13.48 3.37 -9.20
CA ILE A 9 14.63 2.51 -8.88
C ILE A 9 14.45 1.12 -9.49
N ALA A 10 13.27 0.53 -9.39
CA ALA A 10 12.99 -0.78 -9.99
C ALA A 10 13.21 -0.79 -11.50
N ALA A 11 12.72 0.23 -12.20
CA ALA A 11 12.94 0.43 -13.63
C ALA A 11 14.43 0.61 -13.97
N LYS A 12 15.16 1.42 -13.19
CA LYS A 12 16.61 1.65 -13.38
C LYS A 12 17.42 0.36 -13.33
N TYR A 13 17.08 -0.54 -12.40
CA TYR A 13 17.81 -1.81 -12.19
C TYR A 13 17.17 -3.02 -12.88
N LYS A 14 16.11 -2.82 -13.69
CA LYS A 14 15.38 -3.87 -14.42
C LYS A 14 14.86 -4.98 -13.51
N VAL A 15 14.36 -4.62 -12.33
CA VAL A 15 13.72 -5.55 -11.38
C VAL A 15 12.21 -5.29 -11.33
N GLN A 16 11.45 -6.28 -10.87
CA GLN A 16 10.01 -6.16 -10.68
C GLN A 16 9.72 -5.51 -9.32
N ALA A 17 8.74 -4.61 -9.27
CA ALA A 17 8.27 -3.98 -8.04
C ALA A 17 6.78 -3.68 -8.12
N LEU A 18 6.11 -3.75 -6.98
CA LEU A 18 4.69 -3.43 -6.82
C LEU A 18 4.50 -2.69 -5.49
N ALA A 19 3.55 -1.75 -5.45
CA ALA A 19 3.14 -1.10 -4.21
C ALA A 19 1.65 -1.36 -4.01
N ILE A 20 1.30 -1.92 -2.86
CA ILE A 20 -0.08 -2.17 -2.44
C ILE A 20 -0.34 -1.24 -1.26
N LEU A 21 -1.46 -0.52 -1.26
CA LEU A 21 -1.79 0.47 -0.24
C LEU A 21 -3.21 0.26 0.29
N THR A 22 -3.36 0.34 1.61
CA THR A 22 -4.66 0.43 2.27
C THR A 22 -5.05 1.90 2.44
N ILE A 23 -6.27 2.25 2.05
CA ILE A 23 -6.80 3.61 2.26
C ILE A 23 -7.22 3.75 3.73
N SER A 24 -6.42 4.48 4.52
CA SER A 24 -6.75 4.81 5.91
C SER A 24 -7.62 6.05 6.05
N ASP A 25 -7.44 7.01 5.14
CA ASP A 25 -8.05 8.33 5.25
C ASP A 25 -8.59 8.76 3.89
N SER A 26 -9.80 9.34 3.90
CA SER A 26 -10.44 9.88 2.71
C SER A 26 -10.25 11.38 2.65
N LEU A 27 -9.40 11.87 1.74
CA LEU A 27 -9.20 13.30 1.53
C LEU A 27 -10.47 14.04 1.05
N VAL A 28 -11.41 13.31 0.44
CA VAL A 28 -12.67 13.86 -0.08
C VAL A 28 -13.70 14.01 1.05
N SER A 29 -13.95 12.93 1.80
CA SER A 29 -14.98 12.93 2.86
C SER A 29 -14.46 13.41 4.22
N LYS A 30 -13.13 13.61 4.35
CA LYS A 30 -12.43 13.92 5.61
C LYS A 30 -12.65 12.89 6.72
N LYS A 31 -13.01 11.67 6.35
CA LYS A 31 -13.10 10.54 7.29
C LYS A 31 -11.73 9.92 7.47
N GLU A 32 -11.37 9.72 8.72
CA GLU A 32 -10.18 9.00 9.16
C GLU A 32 -10.67 7.75 9.89
N ILE A 33 -10.08 6.59 9.58
CA ILE A 33 -10.42 5.37 10.31
C ILE A 33 -9.62 5.30 11.61
N SER A 34 -10.21 4.71 12.64
CA SER A 34 -9.55 4.52 13.94
C SER A 34 -8.35 3.56 13.83
N SER A 35 -7.41 3.64 14.77
CA SER A 35 -6.22 2.75 14.75
C SER A 35 -6.58 1.26 14.75
N ALA A 36 -7.65 0.86 15.43
CA ALA A 36 -8.13 -0.53 15.44
C ALA A 36 -8.71 -0.97 14.09
N GLU A 37 -9.37 -0.08 13.35
CA GLU A 37 -9.85 -0.35 11.99
C GLU A 37 -8.70 -0.38 10.97
N ARG A 38 -7.64 0.43 11.19
CA ARG A 38 -6.40 0.35 10.40
C ARG A 38 -5.79 -1.04 10.54
N GLU A 39 -5.53 -1.49 11.76
CA GLU A 39 -4.85 -2.78 12.02
C GLU A 39 -5.57 -3.95 11.34
N ASN A 40 -6.90 -4.02 11.45
CA ASN A 40 -7.68 -5.09 10.82
C ASN A 40 -7.62 -5.05 9.28
N THR A 41 -7.60 -3.87 8.67
CA THR A 41 -7.52 -3.72 7.20
C THR A 41 -6.11 -3.94 6.64
N PHE A 42 -5.08 -3.79 7.48
CA PHE A 42 -3.70 -4.10 7.11
C PHE A 42 -3.50 -5.60 6.85
N ASN A 43 -4.14 -6.49 7.63
CA ASN A 43 -3.98 -7.94 7.47
C ASN A 43 -4.36 -8.42 6.06
N THR A 44 -5.50 -7.96 5.54
CA THR A 44 -5.95 -8.30 4.18
C THR A 44 -4.95 -7.83 3.11
N MET A 45 -4.36 -6.65 3.27
CA MET A 45 -3.35 -6.14 2.35
C MET A 45 -2.10 -7.02 2.34
N ILE A 46 -1.66 -7.48 3.52
CA ILE A 46 -0.51 -8.37 3.68
C ILE A 46 -0.80 -9.74 3.04
N ASP A 47 -1.97 -10.32 3.29
CA ASP A 47 -2.36 -11.59 2.69
C ASP A 47 -2.33 -11.51 1.15
N ILE A 48 -2.85 -10.44 0.56
CA ILE A 48 -2.76 -10.22 -0.90
C ILE A 48 -1.30 -10.15 -1.33
N ALA A 49 -0.47 -9.36 -0.63
CA ALA A 49 0.95 -9.18 -0.96
C ALA A 49 1.75 -10.49 -0.89
N LEU A 50 1.38 -11.42 0.00
CA LEU A 50 2.03 -12.73 0.13
C LEU A 50 1.61 -13.74 -0.94
N ASN A 51 0.42 -13.57 -1.54
CA ASN A 51 -0.17 -14.56 -2.47
C ASN A 51 -0.12 -14.15 -3.95
N ILE A 52 0.55 -13.05 -4.29
CA ILE A 52 0.71 -12.58 -5.70
C ILE A 52 1.93 -13.19 -6.43
N PHE A 53 2.61 -14.16 -5.80
CA PHE A 53 3.77 -14.90 -6.32
C PHE A 53 3.46 -16.40 -6.37
#